data_AF-A0A8B6GN16-F1
#
_entry.id   AF-A0A8B6GN16-F1
#
_cell.length_a   1.000
_cell.length_b   1.000
_cell.length_c   1.000
_cell.angle_alpha   90.00
_cell.angle_beta   90.00
_cell.angle_gamma   90.00
#
_symmetry.space_group_name_H-M   'P 1'
#
loop_
_entity.id
_entity.type
_entity.pdbx_description
1 polymer ?
#
loop_
_entity_poly.entity_id
_entity_poly.type
_entity_poly.pdbx_seq_one_letter_code
_entity_poly.pdbx_strand_id
1 'polypeptide(L)'
;MSYELLFINAIVIALMAMHVYVYGREREIGENSTKFDISATAVMFFVVLMAMYVYEKAKGMWENSAKRKQIDIPAFSASMTNAKVLGTTEIVQFDKVWTNNGNDYDPNTGIFKSPINGVYQFSFTVMSSLGRLYLFTYGRMKTVW
;
A
#
# COMPACT_ATOMS: atom_id res chain seq x y z
N MET A 1 -12.62 4.20 -4.68
CA MET A 1 -13.37 5.43 -5.03
C MET A 1 -12.46 6.61 -4.69
N SER A 2 -11.98 7.35 -5.69
CA SER A 2 -10.95 8.38 -5.51
C SER A 2 -11.52 9.62 -4.81
N TYR A 3 -10.77 10.20 -3.86
CA TYR A 3 -11.15 11.41 -3.14
C TYR A 3 -11.33 12.63 -4.06
N GLU A 4 -10.68 12.61 -5.23
CA GLU A 4 -10.91 13.58 -6.33
C GLU A 4 -12.38 13.65 -6.77
N LEU A 5 -13.08 12.51 -6.85
CA LEU A 5 -14.48 12.48 -7.28
C LEU A 5 -15.42 13.10 -6.23
N LEU A 6 -15.12 12.86 -4.95
CA LEU A 6 -15.88 13.45 -3.83
C LEU A 6 -15.71 14.96 -3.77
N PHE A 7 -14.49 15.45 -4.03
CA PHE A 7 -14.18 16.87 -4.06
C PHE A 7 -14.91 17.61 -5.19
N ILE A 8 -14.86 17.06 -6.41
CA ILE A 8 -15.57 17.63 -7.56
C ILE A 8 -17.09 17.66 -7.30
N ASN A 9 -17.65 16.57 -6.78
CA ASN A 9 -19.09 16.52 -6.45
C ASN A 9 -19.48 17.56 -5.40
N ALA A 10 -18.66 17.79 -4.37
CA ALA A 10 -18.92 18.80 -3.35
C ALA A 10 -18.91 20.23 -3.92
N ILE A 11 -17.95 20.55 -4.81
CA ILE A 11 -17.91 21.86 -5.48
C ILE A 11 -19.15 22.06 -6.35
N VAL A 12 -19.54 21.05 -7.14
CA VAL A 12 -20.71 21.13 -8.01
C VAL A 12 -22.00 21.36 -7.21
N ILE A 13 -22.18 20.66 -6.08
CA ILE A 13 -23.33 20.86 -5.19
C ILE A 13 -23.35 22.29 -4.62
N ALA A 14 -22.20 22.81 -4.19
CA ALA A 14 -22.11 24.17 -3.65
C ALA A 14 -22.43 25.24 -4.71
N LEU A 15 -21.94 25.07 -5.95
CA LEU A 15 -22.24 25.97 -7.07
C LEU A 15 -23.72 25.88 -7.48
N MET A 16 -24.30 24.69 -7.51
CA MET A 16 -25.73 24.48 -7.80
C MET A 16 -26.60 25.14 -6.74
N ALA A 17 -26.27 24.98 -5.46
CA ALA A 17 -26.97 25.63 -4.36
C ALA A 17 -26.85 27.16 -4.42
N MET A 18 -25.66 27.69 -4.75
CA MET A 18 -25.45 29.12 -4.96
C MET A 18 -26.30 29.64 -6.13
N HIS A 19 -26.33 28.93 -7.26
CA HIS A 19 -27.11 29.30 -8.42
C HIS A 19 -28.62 29.31 -8.11
N VAL A 20 -29.13 28.29 -7.39
CA VAL A 20 -30.52 28.23 -6.94
C VAL A 20 -30.85 29.37 -5.98
N TYR A 21 -29.95 29.70 -5.06
CA TYR A 21 -30.13 30.82 -4.13
C TYR A 21 -30.18 32.18 -4.84
N VAL A 22 -29.24 32.44 -5.76
CA VAL A 22 -29.21 33.66 -6.57
C VAL A 22 -30.47 33.78 -7.43
N TYR A 23 -30.87 32.69 -8.09
CA TYR A 23 -32.07 32.66 -8.93
C TYR A 23 -33.37 32.86 -8.14
N GLY A 24 -33.45 32.31 -6.92
CA GLY A 24 -34.57 32.53 -6.01
C GLY A 24 -34.67 33.98 -5.55
N ARG A 25 -33.53 34.61 -5.23
CA ARG A 25 -33.44 36.03 -4.82
C ARG A 25 -33.90 37.00 -5.90
N GLU A 26 -33.63 36.72 -7.18
CA GLU A 26 -34.06 37.58 -8.30
C GLU A 26 -35.58 37.59 -8.50
N ARG A 27 -36.30 36.54 -8.08
CA ARG A 27 -37.76 36.46 -8.17
C ARG A 27 -38.52 37.18 -7.05
N GLU A 28 -37.84 37.55 -5.96
CA GLU A 28 -38.43 38.26 -4.81
C GLU A 28 -38.19 39.78 -4.84
N ILE A 29 -37.58 40.31 -5.90
CA ILE A 29 -37.30 41.76 -6.06
C ILE A 29 -38.59 42.49 -6.50
N GLY A 30 -39.49 42.69 -5.55
CA GLY A 30 -40.42 43.83 -5.52
C GLY A 30 -39.83 44.90 -4.60
N GLU A 31 -39.60 46.09 -5.16
CA GLU A 31 -39.35 47.41 -4.52
C GLU A 31 -38.75 47.41 -3.08
N ASN A 32 -37.49 47.87 -2.97
CA ASN A 32 -36.77 48.28 -1.73
C ASN A 32 -35.93 47.28 -0.89
N SER A 33 -35.26 46.28 -1.47
CA SER A 33 -34.29 45.47 -0.67
C SER A 33 -32.99 45.11 -1.39
N THR A 34 -32.16 46.13 -1.63
CA THR A 34 -30.70 45.98 -1.84
C THR A 34 -29.95 45.58 -0.55
N LYS A 35 -30.53 44.75 0.32
CA LYS A 35 -29.80 44.18 1.44
C LYS A 35 -29.05 42.94 0.96
N PHE A 36 -27.74 43.08 0.79
CA PHE A 36 -26.83 41.95 0.64
C PHE A 36 -27.05 41.02 1.84
N ASP A 37 -27.52 39.79 1.60
CA ASP A 37 -27.82 38.86 2.69
C ASP A 37 -26.52 38.16 3.11
N ILE A 38 -25.80 38.85 3.99
CA ILE A 38 -24.50 38.45 4.54
C ILE A 38 -24.62 37.09 5.25
N SER A 39 -25.80 36.72 5.74
CA SER A 39 -26.02 35.47 6.47
C SER A 39 -25.89 34.24 5.57
N ALA A 40 -26.54 34.24 4.40
CA ALA A 40 -26.48 33.12 3.46
C ALA A 40 -25.10 32.99 2.81
N THR A 41 -24.45 34.12 2.49
CA THR A 41 -23.07 34.12 1.95
C THR A 41 -22.06 33.62 2.99
N ALA A 42 -22.23 33.98 4.26
CA ALA A 42 -21.40 33.43 5.35
C ALA A 42 -21.59 31.92 5.50
N VAL A 43 -22.83 31.41 5.46
CA VAL A 43 -23.11 29.96 5.54
C VAL A 43 -22.43 29.20 4.40
N MET A 44 -22.53 29.71 3.17
CA MET A 44 -21.87 29.08 2.02
C MET A 44 -20.35 29.07 2.16
N PHE A 45 -19.75 30.15 2.67
CA PHE A 45 -18.31 30.21 2.93
C PHE A 45 -17.88 29.17 3.98
N PHE A 46 -18.66 29.00 5.05
CA PHE A 46 -18.42 27.97 6.06
C PHE A 46 -18.51 26.55 5.49
N VAL A 47 -19.49 26.27 4.63
CA VAL A 47 -19.63 24.96 3.97
C VAL A 47 -18.42 24.65 3.08
N VAL A 48 -17.96 25.63 2.29
CA VAL A 48 -16.79 25.48 1.43
C VAL A 48 -15.52 25.25 2.26
N LEU A 49 -15.32 26.01 3.35
CA LEU A 49 -14.19 25.83 4.25
C LEU A 49 -14.20 24.44 4.92
N MET A 50 -15.37 23.98 5.36
CA MET A 50 -15.51 22.63 5.93
C MET A 50 -15.20 21.55 4.89
N ALA A 51 -15.67 21.69 3.65
CA ALA A 51 -15.35 20.75 2.57
C ALA A 51 -13.85 20.72 2.24
N MET A 52 -13.19 21.88 2.18
CA MET A 52 -11.74 21.99 2.00
C MET A 52 -10.97 21.32 3.14
N TYR A 53 -11.37 21.55 4.39
CA TYR A 53 -10.76 20.91 5.55
C TYR A 53 -10.88 19.38 5.51
N VAL A 54 -12.07 18.87 5.16
CA VAL A 54 -12.30 17.43 5.00
C VAL A 54 -11.45 16.85 3.86
N TYR A 55 -11.29 17.59 2.75
CA TYR A 55 -10.44 17.19 1.63
C TYR A 55 -8.96 17.06 2.04
N GLU A 56 -8.39 18.09 2.67
CA GLU A 56 -6.98 18.08 3.10
C GLU A 56 -6.72 16.93 4.07
N LYS A 57 -7.64 16.69 5.01
CA LYS A 57 -7.53 15.57 5.96
C LYS A 57 -7.62 14.22 5.24
N ALA A 58 -8.57 14.04 4.33
CA ALA A 58 -8.75 12.78 3.60
C ALA A 58 -7.56 12.47 2.67
N LYS A 59 -7.03 13.50 1.99
CA LYS A 59 -5.83 13.41 1.16
C LYS A 59 -4.61 13.01 1.98
N GLY A 60 -4.37 13.68 3.11
CA GLY A 60 -3.27 13.34 4.02
C GLY A 60 -3.37 11.89 4.53
N MET A 61 -4.57 11.43 4.87
CA MET A 61 -4.78 10.03 5.28
C MET A 61 -4.47 9.03 4.17
N TRP A 62 -4.89 9.32 2.93
CA TRP A 62 -4.62 8.48 1.77
C TRP A 62 -3.13 8.42 1.40
N GLU A 63 -2.45 9.57 1.40
CA GLU A 63 -1.01 9.63 1.14
C GLU A 63 -0.24 8.84 2.20
N ASN A 64 -0.66 8.90 3.47
CA ASN A 64 -0.06 8.13 4.54
C ASN A 64 -0.34 6.63 4.42
N SER A 65 -1.50 6.21 3.93
CA SER A 65 -1.75 4.78 3.67
C SER A 65 -0.94 4.26 2.49
N ALA A 66 -0.76 5.08 1.44
CA ALA A 66 0.11 4.75 0.32
C ALA A 66 1.59 4.72 0.71
N LYS A 67 2.00 5.56 1.67
CA LYS A 67 3.38 5.62 2.20
C LYS A 67 3.64 4.64 3.35
N ARG A 68 2.63 3.98 3.91
CA ARG A 68 2.88 2.89 4.87
C ARG A 68 3.63 1.81 4.12
N LYS A 69 4.95 1.72 4.41
CA LYS A 69 5.81 0.61 4.02
C LYS A 69 5.08 -0.66 4.47
N GLN A 70 4.47 -1.38 3.54
CA GLN A 70 3.92 -2.68 3.85
C GLN A 70 5.09 -3.49 4.41
N ILE A 71 4.88 -4.10 5.57
CA ILE A 71 5.86 -5.02 6.12
C ILE A 71 5.75 -6.23 5.21
N ASP A 72 6.63 -6.30 4.22
CA ASP A 72 6.74 -7.47 3.36
C ASP A 72 7.11 -8.64 4.27
N ILE A 73 6.15 -9.55 4.46
CA ILE A 73 6.36 -10.76 5.24
C ILE A 73 7.43 -11.56 4.49
N PRO A 74 8.62 -11.82 5.06
CA PRO A 74 9.70 -12.48 4.35
C PRO A 74 9.28 -13.89 3.96
N ALA A 75 9.32 -14.18 2.66
CA ALA A 75 8.90 -15.46 2.12
C ALA A 75 9.61 -15.73 0.80
N PHE A 76 10.06 -16.96 0.59
CA PHE A 76 10.65 -17.35 -0.68
C PHE A 76 10.18 -18.74 -1.13
N SER A 77 10.20 -18.94 -2.44
CA SER A 77 10.01 -20.24 -3.08
C SER A 77 10.94 -20.31 -4.28
N ALA A 78 11.74 -21.37 -4.36
CA ALA A 78 12.73 -21.55 -5.40
C ALA A 78 12.85 -23.03 -5.78
N SER A 79 13.32 -23.28 -7.01
CA SER A 79 13.55 -24.60 -7.57
C SER A 79 14.90 -24.64 -8.30
N MET A 80 15.38 -25.85 -8.57
CA MET A 80 16.62 -26.08 -9.30
C MET A 80 16.30 -26.44 -10.75
N THR A 81 16.87 -25.70 -11.71
CA THR A 81 16.58 -25.89 -13.14
C THR A 81 17.33 -27.09 -13.71
N ASN A 82 18.59 -27.26 -13.29
CA ASN A 82 19.46 -28.33 -13.80
C ASN A 82 19.93 -29.21 -12.65
N ALA A 83 19.85 -30.53 -12.82
CA ALA A 83 20.38 -31.46 -11.85
C ALA A 83 21.90 -31.25 -11.71
N LYS A 84 22.35 -31.07 -10.46
CA LYS A 84 23.76 -30.81 -10.14
C LYS A 84 24.29 -31.93 -9.26
N VAL A 85 25.52 -32.39 -9.55
CA VAL A 85 26.28 -33.24 -8.63
C VAL A 85 26.89 -32.32 -7.58
N LEU A 86 26.49 -32.52 -6.32
CA LEU A 86 26.93 -31.69 -5.20
C LEU A 86 28.05 -32.38 -4.43
N GLY A 87 29.02 -31.60 -3.95
CA GLY A 87 30.01 -32.07 -2.99
C GLY A 87 29.40 -32.38 -1.62
N THR A 88 30.14 -33.11 -0.78
CA THR A 88 29.69 -33.60 0.55
C THR A 88 29.27 -32.51 1.53
N THR A 89 29.65 -31.25 1.29
CA THR A 89 29.34 -30.10 2.15
C THR A 89 28.96 -28.86 1.35
N GLU A 90 28.48 -29.05 0.12
CA GLU A 90 28.10 -27.94 -0.76
C GLU A 90 26.69 -27.44 -0.42
N ILE A 91 26.51 -26.12 -0.44
CA ILE A 91 25.19 -25.52 -0.26
C ILE A 91 24.39 -25.71 -1.56
N VAL A 92 23.17 -26.23 -1.43
CA VAL A 92 22.26 -26.39 -2.57
C VAL A 92 21.76 -25.02 -3.01
N GLN A 93 22.07 -24.66 -4.26
CA GLN A 93 21.61 -23.43 -4.89
C GLN A 93 20.35 -23.73 -5.71
N PHE A 94 19.21 -23.17 -5.29
CA PHE A 94 18.00 -23.17 -6.11
C PHE A 94 17.99 -21.88 -6.94
N ASP A 95 18.38 -22.01 -8.21
CA ASP A 95 18.62 -20.90 -9.15
C ASP A 95 17.33 -20.24 -9.64
N LYS A 96 16.24 -21.02 -9.76
CA LYS A 96 14.96 -20.51 -10.25
C LYS A 96 14.08 -20.06 -9.10
N VAL A 97 13.99 -18.74 -8.92
CA VAL A 97 13.15 -18.09 -7.90
C VAL A 97 11.74 -17.85 -8.43
N TRP A 98 10.73 -18.37 -7.73
CA TRP A 98 9.31 -18.13 -8.01
C TRP A 98 8.74 -16.99 -7.17
N THR A 99 9.22 -16.86 -5.93
CA THR A 99 8.79 -15.82 -4.98
C THR A 99 9.98 -15.49 -4.07
N ASN A 100 10.18 -14.22 -3.75
CA ASN A 100 11.22 -13.74 -2.85
C ASN A 100 10.82 -12.40 -2.22
N ASN A 101 9.75 -12.43 -1.42
CA ASN A 101 9.27 -11.28 -0.68
C ASN A 101 10.33 -10.87 0.35
N GLY A 102 10.71 -9.59 0.35
CA GLY A 102 11.81 -9.07 1.17
C GLY A 102 13.21 -9.22 0.54
N ASN A 103 13.34 -10.00 -0.54
CA ASN A 103 14.61 -10.27 -1.24
C ASN A 103 15.70 -10.85 -0.31
N ASP A 104 15.28 -11.71 0.62
CA ASP A 104 16.11 -12.27 1.69
C ASP A 104 16.74 -13.62 1.34
N TYR A 105 16.29 -14.26 0.25
CA TYR A 105 16.94 -15.42 -0.35
C TYR A 105 17.83 -15.00 -1.51
N ASP A 106 19.09 -15.45 -1.51
CA ASP A 106 20.03 -15.22 -2.61
C ASP A 106 20.21 -16.52 -3.44
N PRO A 107 19.75 -16.57 -4.70
CA PRO A 107 19.85 -17.76 -5.54
C PRO A 107 21.30 -18.12 -5.92
N ASN A 108 22.24 -17.17 -5.88
CA ASN A 108 23.64 -17.43 -6.21
C ASN A 108 24.39 -18.12 -5.06
N THR A 109 23.91 -17.97 -3.83
CA THR A 109 24.51 -18.60 -2.65
C THR A 109 23.67 -19.73 -2.09
N GLY A 110 22.36 -19.77 -2.38
CA GLY A 110 21.40 -20.72 -1.82
C GLY A 110 21.03 -20.40 -0.36
N ILE A 111 21.34 -19.19 0.11
CA ILE A 111 21.20 -18.80 1.51
C ILE A 111 19.99 -17.87 1.68
N PHE A 112 19.11 -18.24 2.60
CA PHE A 112 18.10 -17.33 3.15
C PHE A 112 18.63 -16.66 4.41
N LYS A 113 18.60 -15.33 4.46
CA LYS A 113 18.99 -14.53 5.63
C LYS A 113 17.76 -13.86 6.23
N SER A 114 17.35 -14.32 7.40
CA SER A 114 16.22 -13.72 8.12
C SER A 114 16.44 -12.21 8.36
N PRO A 115 15.54 -11.32 7.88
CA PRO A 115 15.65 -9.87 8.10
C PRO A 115 15.04 -9.45 9.44
N ILE A 116 14.12 -10.26 9.98
CA ILE A 116 13.32 -9.95 11.16
C ILE A 116 13.33 -11.16 12.09
N ASN A 117 13.60 -10.93 13.37
CA ASN A 117 13.57 -11.98 14.38
C ASN A 117 12.18 -12.62 14.46
N GLY A 118 12.12 -13.95 14.38
CA GLY A 118 10.86 -14.67 14.40
C GLY A 118 11.02 -16.15 14.13
N VAL A 119 9.88 -16.83 14.01
CA VAL A 119 9.80 -18.25 13.67
C VAL A 119 9.55 -18.39 12.19
N TYR A 120 10.35 -19.21 11.51
CA TYR A 120 10.27 -19.48 10.08
C TYR A 120 10.01 -20.96 9.82
N GLN A 121 9.18 -21.27 8.83
CA GLN A 121 8.96 -22.62 8.36
C GLN A 121 9.68 -22.82 7.03
N PHE A 122 10.54 -23.83 6.96
CA PHE A 122 11.18 -24.25 5.72
C PHE A 122 10.63 -25.61 5.30
N SER A 123 10.28 -25.73 4.03
CA SER A 123 9.87 -26.99 3.41
C SER A 123 10.59 -27.12 2.08
N PHE A 124 11.05 -28.33 1.77
CA PHE A 124 11.75 -28.61 0.52
C PHE A 124 11.50 -30.06 0.10
N THR A 125 11.53 -30.27 -1.21
CA THR A 125 11.48 -31.59 -1.82
C THR A 125 12.66 -31.71 -2.76
N VAL A 126 13.41 -32.79 -2.63
CA VAL A 126 14.59 -33.07 -3.45
C VAL A 126 14.47 -34.46 -4.06
N MET A 127 14.96 -34.60 -5.30
CA MET A 127 14.99 -35.86 -6.02
C MET A 127 16.44 -36.18 -6.41
N SER A 128 16.84 -37.43 -6.21
CA SER A 128 18.16 -37.92 -6.58
C SER A 128 18.02 -39.09 -7.55
N SER A 129 18.69 -39.01 -8.69
CA SER A 129 18.69 -40.08 -9.71
C SER A 129 19.85 -41.06 -9.56
N LEU A 130 20.94 -40.67 -8.89
CA LEU A 130 22.22 -41.42 -8.87
C LEU A 130 22.55 -42.07 -7.51
N GLY A 131 21.64 -41.99 -6.52
CA GLY A 131 21.85 -42.65 -5.23
C GLY A 131 21.18 -41.95 -4.05
N ARG A 132 21.71 -42.21 -2.85
CA ARG A 132 21.17 -41.64 -1.60
C ARG A 132 21.60 -40.19 -1.46
N LEU A 133 20.64 -39.31 -1.18
CA LEU A 133 20.87 -37.91 -0.87
C LEU A 133 20.53 -37.67 0.61
N TYR A 134 21.45 -37.04 1.33
CA TYR A 134 21.22 -36.56 2.69
C TYR A 134 21.29 -35.04 2.66
N LEU A 135 20.21 -34.38 3.07
CA LEU A 135 20.17 -32.93 3.19
C LEU A 135 20.19 -32.54 4.66
N PHE A 136 21.05 -31.58 5.00
CA PHE A 136 21.15 -31.02 6.33
C PHE A 136 20.76 -29.55 6.27
N THR A 137 19.83 -29.15 7.14
CA THR A 137 19.51 -27.73 7.32
C THR A 137 20.53 -27.12 8.29
N TYR A 138 21.23 -26.09 7.84
CA TYR A 138 22.18 -25.34 8.67
C TYR A 138 21.57 -24.01 9.10
N GLY A 139 21.33 -23.86 10.40
CA GLY A 139 20.95 -22.59 11.02
C GLY A 139 22.10 -22.03 11.85
N ARG A 140 22.67 -20.89 11.46
CA ARG A 140 23.59 -20.13 12.33
C ARG A 140 22.83 -19.00 13.01
N MET A 141 22.51 -19.18 14.29
CA MET A 141 22.11 -18.06 15.15
C MET A 141 23.37 -17.25 15.47
N LYS A 142 23.51 -16.06 14.87
CA LYS A 142 24.50 -15.08 15.34
C LYS A 142 23.90 -14.33 16.52
N THR A 143 24.37 -14.62 17.73
CA THR A 143 24.17 -13.73 18.88
C THR A 143 25.12 -12.54 18.69
N VAL A 144 24.55 -11.37 18.44
CA VAL A 144 25.28 -10.10 18.52
C VAL A 144 25.17 -9.66 19.98
N TRP A 145 26.31 -9.59 20.68
CA TRP A 145 26.43 -9.02 22.02
C TRP A 145 26.81 -7.55 21.91
#